data_AF-A0A2E9MZY5-F1
#
_entry.id   AF-A0A2E9MZY5-F1
#
_cell.length_a   1.000
_cell.length_b   1.000
_cell.length_c   1.000
_cell.angle_alpha   90.00
_cell.angle_beta   90.00
_cell.angle_gamma   90.00
#
_symmetry.space_group_name_H-M   'P 1'
#
loop_
_entity.id
_entity.type
_entity.pdbx_description
1 polymer ?
#
loop_
_entity_poly.entity_id
_entity_poly.type
_entity_poly.pdbx_seq_one_letter_code
_entity_poly.pdbx_strand_id
1 'polypeptide(L)'
;MLGKIAKLLMLFSVSTVFAACAVTPPSGGQKNLTPTDAEIEQYNARVAPEERIVCRLEKPVGTYIAKRVCRLQSDVDSTSSLHRQQLRRVLN
;
A
#
# COMPACT_ATOMS: atom_id res chain seq x y z
N MET A 1 -14.08 44.59 20.84
CA MET A 1 -12.93 43.67 21.10
C MET A 1 -13.33 42.21 20.92
N LEU A 2 -14.45 41.75 21.50
CA LEU A 2 -14.97 40.38 21.42
C LEU A 2 -15.12 39.82 19.99
N GLY A 3 -15.65 40.60 19.04
CA GLY A 3 -15.85 40.14 17.65
C GLY A 3 -14.56 39.91 16.86
N LYS A 4 -13.44 40.53 17.25
CA LYS A 4 -12.13 40.28 16.63
C LYS A 4 -11.52 38.97 17.14
N ILE A 5 -11.71 38.68 18.44
CA ILE A 5 -11.27 37.44 19.08
C ILE A 5 -12.05 36.25 18.51
N ALA A 6 -13.37 36.37 18.33
CA ALA A 6 -14.21 35.33 17.73
C ALA A 6 -13.82 35.01 16.27
N LYS A 7 -13.50 36.03 15.47
CA LYS A 7 -12.99 35.83 14.09
C LYS A 7 -11.63 35.15 14.08
N LEU A 8 -10.74 35.50 15.01
CA LEU A 8 -9.42 34.88 15.14
C LEU A 8 -9.53 33.39 15.53
N LEU A 9 -10.43 33.07 16.46
CA LEU A 9 -10.69 31.68 16.88
C LEU A 9 -11.29 30.84 15.75
N MET A 10 -12.22 31.40 14.96
CA MET A 10 -12.76 30.75 13.77
C MET A 10 -11.69 30.50 12.70
N LEU A 11 -10.80 31.45 12.45
CA LEU A 11 -9.71 31.28 11.49
C LEU A 11 -8.72 30.19 11.94
N PHE A 12 -8.46 30.12 13.25
CA PHE A 12 -7.58 29.10 13.82
C PHE A 12 -8.18 27.70 13.70
N SER A 13 -9.48 27.54 14.02
CA SER A 13 -10.15 26.24 13.92
C SER A 13 -10.20 25.73 12.48
N VAL A 14 -10.51 26.60 11.51
CA VAL A 14 -10.50 26.25 10.08
C VAL A 14 -9.11 25.79 9.62
N SER A 15 -8.05 26.49 10.03
CA SER A 15 -6.66 26.11 9.68
C SER A 15 -6.29 24.70 10.20
N THR A 16 -6.69 24.37 11.43
CA THR A 16 -6.38 23.06 12.01
C THR A 16 -7.10 21.89 11.31
N VAL A 17 -8.32 22.11 10.82
CA VAL A 17 -9.09 21.10 10.08
C VAL A 17 -8.46 20.84 8.70
N PHE A 18 -8.00 21.88 8.02
CA PHE A 18 -7.30 21.72 6.74
C PHE A 18 -5.96 20.98 6.87
N ALA A 19 -5.22 21.20 7.96
CA ALA A 19 -3.97 20.48 8.23
C ALA A 19 -4.20 18.98 8.48
N ALA A 20 -5.33 18.58 9.10
CA ALA A 20 -5.66 17.17 9.33
C ALA A 20 -6.01 16.42 8.03
N CYS A 21 -6.48 17.12 7.00
CA CYS A 21 -6.75 16.55 5.67
C CYS A 21 -5.51 16.53 4.76
N ALA A 22 -4.36 17.04 5.21
CA ALA A 22 -3.12 16.93 4.47
C ALA A 22 -2.60 15.48 4.54
N VAL A 23 -3.14 14.63 3.66
CA VAL A 23 -2.62 13.28 3.44
C VAL A 23 -1.21 13.43 2.90
N THR A 24 -0.22 13.22 3.76
CA THR A 24 1.17 13.09 3.31
C THR A 24 1.18 11.84 2.42
N PRO A 25 1.50 11.96 1.11
CA PRO A 25 1.69 10.76 0.32
C PRO A 25 2.74 9.91 1.05
N PRO A 26 2.57 8.58 1.15
CA PRO A 26 3.65 7.75 1.68
C PRO A 26 4.89 8.15 0.90
N SER A 27 5.92 8.60 1.61
CA SER A 27 7.20 9.01 1.03
C SER A 27 7.84 7.77 0.44
N GLY A 28 7.33 7.33 -0.70
CA GLY A 28 7.73 6.16 -1.48
C GLY A 28 8.99 6.48 -2.28
N GLY A 29 9.97 7.03 -1.58
CA GLY A 29 11.35 7.15 -1.99
C GLY A 29 12.24 6.19 -1.20
N GLN A 30 11.69 5.09 -0.64
CA GLN A 30 12.53 3.91 -0.52
C GLN A 30 12.87 3.54 -1.96
N LYS A 31 14.15 3.70 -2.34
CA LYS A 31 14.72 2.99 -3.48
C LYS A 31 14.23 1.55 -3.34
N ASN A 32 13.19 1.20 -4.09
CA ASN A 32 12.71 -0.15 -4.19
C ASN A 32 13.89 -0.91 -4.80
N LEU A 33 14.66 -1.57 -3.95
CA LEU A 33 15.59 -2.63 -4.34
C LEU A 33 14.72 -3.84 -4.71
N THR A 34 13.80 -3.64 -5.67
CA THR A 34 13.05 -4.74 -6.24
C THR A 34 14.10 -5.64 -6.87
N PRO A 35 14.22 -6.90 -6.43
CA PRO A 35 15.27 -7.77 -6.92
C PRO A 35 15.14 -7.95 -8.43
N THR A 36 16.29 -8.02 -9.09
CA THR A 36 16.40 -8.29 -10.51
C THR A 36 15.94 -9.71 -10.82
N ASP A 37 15.63 -9.98 -12.09
CA ASP A 37 15.21 -11.31 -12.53
C ASP A 37 16.28 -12.37 -12.23
N ALA A 38 17.56 -12.02 -12.38
CA ALA A 38 18.68 -12.90 -12.07
C ALA A 38 18.77 -13.23 -10.57
N GLU A 39 18.61 -12.23 -9.69
CA GLU A 39 18.60 -12.45 -8.25
C GLU A 39 17.43 -13.33 -7.81
N ILE A 40 16.26 -13.14 -8.42
CA ILE A 40 15.07 -13.95 -8.15
C ILE A 40 15.27 -15.40 -8.60
N GLU A 41 15.80 -15.62 -9.81
CA GLU A 41 16.05 -16.97 -10.32
C GLU A 41 17.06 -17.71 -9.43
N GLN A 42 18.16 -17.04 -9.07
CA GLN A 42 19.19 -17.61 -8.20
C GLN A 42 18.64 -17.95 -6.81
N TYR A 43 17.78 -17.12 -6.24
CA TYR A 43 17.13 -17.36 -4.96
C TYR A 43 16.13 -18.51 -5.05
N ASN A 44 15.21 -18.47 -6.02
CA ASN A 44 14.15 -19.47 -6.21
C ASN A 44 14.69 -20.87 -6.51
N ALA A 45 15.89 -20.97 -7.09
CA ALA A 45 16.58 -22.24 -7.32
C ALA A 45 17.07 -22.93 -6.02
N ARG A 46 17.17 -22.18 -4.90
CA ARG A 46 17.76 -22.65 -3.63
C ARG A 46 16.75 -22.87 -2.52
N VAL A 47 15.52 -22.38 -2.67
CA VAL A 47 14.49 -22.38 -1.62
C VAL A 47 13.32 -23.31 -1.94
N ALA A 48 12.56 -23.66 -0.91
CA ALA A 48 11.34 -24.43 -1.05
C ALA A 48 10.27 -23.62 -1.81
N PRO A 49 9.29 -24.27 -2.47
CA PRO A 49 8.24 -23.58 -3.25
C PRO A 49 7.51 -22.47 -2.50
N GLU A 50 7.25 -22.65 -1.21
CA GLU A 50 6.49 -21.73 -0.34
C GLU A 50 7.27 -20.44 -0.03
N GLU A 51 8.59 -20.51 -0.12
CA GLU A 51 9.52 -19.41 0.13
C GLU A 51 9.91 -18.69 -1.17
N ARG A 52 9.45 -19.14 -2.33
CA ARG A 52 9.81 -18.52 -3.61
C ARG A 52 9.28 -17.10 -3.72
N ILE A 53 10.04 -16.25 -4.39
CA ILE A 53 9.63 -14.89 -4.74
C ILE A 53 8.89 -14.92 -6.07
N VAL A 54 7.71 -14.32 -6.10
CA VAL A 54 6.88 -14.13 -7.29
C VAL A 54 6.68 -12.64 -7.55
N CYS A 55 7.05 -12.19 -8.75
CA CYS A 55 6.87 -10.80 -9.18
C CYS A 55 5.75 -10.68 -10.22
N ARG A 56 4.91 -9.65 -10.07
CA ARG A 56 3.81 -9.35 -10.99
C ARG A 56 3.70 -7.84 -11.23
N LEU A 57 3.17 -7.47 -12.39
CA LEU A 57 2.74 -6.10 -12.65
C LEU A 57 1.35 -5.89 -12.06
N GLU A 58 1.26 -5.07 -11.03
CA GLU A 58 0.01 -4.74 -10.35
C GLU A 58 -0.34 -3.28 -10.56
N LYS A 59 -1.63 -2.97 -10.67
CA LYS A 59 -2.15 -1.59 -10.67
C LYS A 59 -2.68 -1.27 -9.27
N PRO A 60 -1.97 -0.46 -8.47
CA PRO A 60 -2.45 -0.08 -7.15
C PRO A 60 -3.75 0.72 -7.23
N VAL A 61 -4.61 0.57 -6.21
CA VAL A 61 -5.84 1.37 -6.11
C VAL A 61 -5.48 2.86 -6.07
N GLY A 62 -6.19 3.67 -6.86
CA GLY A 62 -5.94 5.11 -6.95
C GLY A 62 -4.90 5.52 -7.99
N THR A 63 -4.33 4.60 -8.76
CA THR A 63 -3.48 4.93 -9.92
C THR A 63 -3.66 3.95 -11.08
N TYR A 64 -3.52 4.45 -12.30
CA TYR A 64 -3.51 3.62 -13.51
C TYR A 64 -2.11 3.14 -13.90
N ILE A 65 -1.08 3.56 -13.16
CA ILE A 65 0.31 3.20 -13.44
C ILE A 65 0.59 1.83 -12.84
N ALA A 66 0.88 0.84 -13.70
CA ALA A 66 1.29 -0.47 -13.27
C ALA A 66 2.69 -0.41 -12.63
N LYS A 67 2.89 -1.15 -11.53
CA LYS A 67 4.16 -1.27 -10.83
C LYS A 67 4.52 -2.75 -10.67
N ARG A 68 5.81 -3.06 -10.78
CA ARG A 68 6.33 -4.39 -10.47
C ARG A 68 6.33 -4.58 -8.95
N VAL A 69 5.59 -5.56 -8.47
CA VAL A 69 5.51 -5.93 -7.07
C VAL A 69 5.97 -7.37 -6.92
N CYS A 70 6.90 -7.61 -6.00
CA CYS A 70 7.44 -8.93 -5.70
C CYS A 70 7.04 -9.31 -4.28
N ARG A 71 6.50 -10.52 -4.08
CA ARG A 71 6.10 -11.07 -2.78
C ARG A 71 6.54 -12.51 -2.65
N LEU A 72 6.61 -13.02 -1.42
CA LEU A 72 6.79 -14.45 -1.17
C LEU A 72 5.53 -15.22 -1.58
N GLN A 73 5.70 -16.46 -2.01
CA GLN A 73 4.60 -17.33 -2.41
C GLN A 73 3.61 -17.55 -1.25
N SER A 74 4.10 -17.72 -0.02
CA SER A 74 3.28 -17.80 1.20
C SER A 74 2.36 -16.59 1.43
N ASP A 75 2.83 -15.37 1.14
CA ASP A 75 2.04 -14.14 1.27
C ASP A 75 0.92 -14.09 0.21
N VAL A 76 1.21 -14.57 -1.00
CA VAL A 76 0.22 -14.66 -2.08
C VAL A 76 -0.88 -15.66 -1.71
N ASP A 77 -0.50 -16.82 -1.17
CA ASP A 77 -1.45 -17.88 -0.81
C ASP A 77 -2.33 -17.49 0.38
N SER A 78 -1.75 -16.86 1.41
CA SER A 78 -2.52 -16.34 2.55
C SER A 78 -3.55 -15.29 2.11
N THR A 79 -3.15 -14.34 1.26
CA THR A 79 -4.05 -13.31 0.72
C THR A 79 -5.16 -13.93 -0.14
N SER A 80 -4.83 -14.91 -0.99
CA SER A 80 -5.80 -15.62 -1.83
C SER A 80 -6.85 -16.38 -1.00
N SER A 81 -6.42 -17.07 0.05
CA SER A 81 -7.31 -17.81 0.95
C SER A 81 -8.29 -16.88 1.69
N LEU A 82 -7.79 -15.75 2.19
CA LEU A 82 -8.60 -14.73 2.84
C LEU A 82 -9.61 -14.13 1.86
N HIS A 83 -9.17 -13.79 0.63
CA HIS A 83 -10.05 -13.23 -0.39
C HIS A 83 -11.16 -14.21 -0.78
N ARG A 84 -10.83 -15.50 -0.95
CA ARG A 84 -11.81 -16.58 -1.18
C ARG A 84 -12.79 -16.73 -0.02
N GLN A 85 -12.32 -16.64 1.23
CA GLN A 85 -13.19 -16.73 2.40
C GLN A 85 -14.16 -15.55 2.47
N GLN A 86 -13.68 -14.33 2.19
CA GLN A 86 -14.53 -13.14 2.14
C GLN A 86 -15.58 -13.25 1.02
N LEU A 87 -15.18 -13.68 -0.18
CA LEU A 87 -16.09 -13.93 -1.30
C LEU A 87 -17.20 -14.93 -0.91
N ARG A 88 -16.85 -16.04 -0.24
CA ARG A 88 -17.84 -17.02 0.24
C ARG A 88 -18.85 -16.43 1.23
N ARG A 89 -18.44 -15.49 2.08
CA ARG A 89 -19.33 -14.84 3.05
C ARG A 89 -20.32 -13.86 2.41
N VAL A 90 -20.00 -13.34 1.22
CA VAL A 90 -20.87 -12.39 0.50
C VAL A 90 -21.80 -13.12 -0.46
N LEU A 91 -21.38 -14.28 -0.99
CA LEU A 91 -22.13 -15.05 -1.99
C LEU A 91 -23.05 -16.12 -1.39
N ASN A 92 -22.85 -16.51 -0.14
CA ASN A 92 -23.73 -17.43 0.61
C ASN A 92 -24.48 -16.66 1.70
#